data_AF-A0A8J8YBU3-F1
#
_entry.id   AF-A0A8J8YBU3-F1
#
_cell.length_a   1.000
_cell.length_b   1.000
_cell.length_c   1.000
_cell.angle_alpha   90.00
_cell.angle_beta   90.00
_cell.angle_gamma   90.00
#
_symmetry.space_group_name_H-M   'P 1'
#
loop_
_entity.id
_entity.type
_entity.pdbx_description
1 polymer ?
#
loop_
_entity_poly.entity_id
_entity_poly.type
_entity_poly.pdbx_seq_one_letter_code
_entity_poly.pdbx_strand_id
1 'polypeptide(L)'
;MADDDYNEIDMGYEDEPPEPEIEEGAEEEPENNEDAPDDVIGGEGEDKEQEKTKRERKTTKYMTKYERARILGTRALQISMNAPVMVELEGETDPLEIAMKELRARKIPFTIRRYLPDGSYEDWGVDELIVEDSWKRQVGGD
;
A
#
# COMPACT_ATOMS: atom_id res chain seq x y z
N MET A 1 -52.33 35.53 -7.80
CA MET A 1 -52.42 35.91 -9.22
C MET A 1 -51.51 37.09 -9.43
N ALA A 2 -50.60 36.93 -10.40
CA ALA A 2 -49.70 37.92 -10.97
C ALA A 2 -48.56 38.45 -10.09
N ASP A 3 -47.29 38.48 -10.51
CA ASP A 3 -46.57 37.88 -11.64
C ASP A 3 -45.08 37.99 -11.28
N ASP A 4 -44.30 37.03 -11.75
CA ASP A 4 -42.84 36.99 -11.70
C ASP A 4 -42.26 38.18 -12.49
N ASP A 5 -41.41 38.99 -11.87
CA ASP A 5 -40.62 40.01 -12.59
C ASP A 5 -39.19 40.11 -12.02
N TYR A 6 -38.47 38.99 -12.05
CA TYR A 6 -37.02 38.96 -11.96
C TYR A 6 -36.46 38.47 -13.29
N ASN A 7 -36.55 39.32 -14.32
CA ASN A 7 -35.77 39.19 -15.54
C ASN A 7 -35.24 40.56 -15.96
N GLU A 8 -34.12 40.99 -15.38
CA GLU A 8 -33.18 41.88 -16.09
C GLU A 8 -31.80 41.95 -15.41
N ILE A 9 -31.07 40.83 -15.42
CA ILE A 9 -29.61 40.89 -15.56
C ILE A 9 -29.28 40.07 -16.80
N ASP A 10 -29.32 40.77 -17.92
CA ASP A 10 -28.58 40.46 -19.14
C ASP A 10 -27.09 40.46 -18.79
N MET A 11 -26.57 39.28 -18.46
CA MET A 11 -25.14 38.99 -18.50
C MET A 11 -24.96 38.01 -19.64
N GLY A 12 -24.77 38.57 -20.84
CA GLY A 12 -24.40 37.83 -22.02
C GLY A 12 -23.21 36.92 -21.75
N TYR A 13 -23.49 35.61 -21.65
CA TYR A 13 -22.50 34.58 -21.83
C TYR A 13 -22.33 34.35 -23.34
N GLU A 14 -21.82 35.36 -24.04
CA GLU A 14 -21.15 35.17 -25.33
C GLU A 14 -19.72 34.68 -25.05
N ASP A 15 -19.58 33.41 -24.67
CA ASP A 15 -18.44 32.54 -24.98
C ASP A 15 -18.62 31.24 -24.18
N GLU A 16 -19.45 30.33 -24.71
CA GLU A 16 -19.34 28.93 -24.32
C GLU A 16 -18.15 28.37 -25.12
N PRO A 17 -17.04 27.97 -24.46
CA PRO A 17 -15.87 27.49 -25.20
C PRO A 17 -16.27 26.23 -25.98
N PRO A 18 -15.85 26.10 -27.26
CA PRO A 18 -16.26 24.96 -28.07
C PRO A 18 -15.78 23.65 -27.44
N GLU A 19 -16.67 22.67 -27.38
CA GLU A 19 -16.35 21.31 -26.96
C GLU A 19 -15.25 20.74 -27.87
N PRO A 20 -14.22 20.09 -27.32
CA PRO A 20 -13.16 19.51 -28.14
C PRO A 20 -13.70 18.35 -28.97
N GLU A 21 -13.71 18.52 -30.30
CA GLU A 21 -13.95 17.44 -31.25
C GLU A 21 -12.81 16.43 -31.16
N ILE A 22 -13.09 15.21 -30.70
CA ILE A 22 -12.16 14.08 -30.77
C ILE A 22 -12.09 13.58 -32.22
N GLU A 23 -11.10 14.05 -32.95
CA GLU A 23 -10.76 13.58 -34.30
C GLU A 23 -10.19 12.16 -34.22
N GLU A 24 -10.95 11.19 -34.74
CA GLU A 24 -10.59 9.78 -34.84
C GLU A 24 -9.47 9.63 -35.90
N GLY A 25 -8.21 9.84 -35.50
CA GLY A 25 -7.10 9.91 -36.44
C GLY A 25 -5.71 9.80 -35.81
N ALA A 26 -5.32 8.55 -35.54
CA ALA A 26 -3.93 8.07 -35.40
C ALA A 26 -3.01 8.86 -34.44
N GLU A 27 -3.06 8.51 -33.16
CA GLU A 27 -1.96 8.77 -32.23
C GLU A 27 -0.78 7.87 -32.63
N GLU A 28 0.32 8.46 -33.12
CA GLU A 28 1.63 7.83 -33.05
C GLU A 28 2.01 7.75 -31.57
N GLU A 29 1.98 6.54 -31.01
CA GLU A 29 2.45 6.31 -29.65
C GLU A 29 3.95 6.60 -29.55
N PRO A 30 4.41 7.40 -28.57
CA PRO A 30 5.81 7.39 -28.21
C PRO A 30 6.14 6.01 -27.61
N GLU A 31 6.88 5.19 -28.35
CA GLU A 31 7.63 4.07 -27.79
C GLU A 31 8.42 4.57 -26.57
N ASN A 32 8.03 4.14 -25.36
CA ASN A 32 8.92 3.75 -24.26
C ASN A 32 8.15 3.63 -22.92
N ASN A 33 7.71 2.42 -22.59
CA ASN A 33 7.90 1.83 -21.27
C ASN A 33 7.43 0.36 -21.29
N GLU A 34 8.23 -0.48 -21.94
CA GLU A 34 8.20 -1.92 -21.71
C GLU A 34 8.97 -2.21 -20.42
N ASP A 35 8.34 -2.03 -19.26
CA ASP A 35 8.85 -2.65 -18.03
C ASP A 35 7.69 -2.96 -17.07
N ALA A 36 6.79 -3.81 -17.56
CA ALA A 36 5.96 -4.64 -16.70
C ALA A 36 6.74 -5.93 -16.44
N PRO A 37 7.13 -6.27 -15.20
CA PRO A 37 7.54 -7.62 -14.91
C PRO A 37 6.29 -8.51 -14.89
N ASP A 38 6.00 -9.11 -16.04
CA ASP A 38 5.29 -10.38 -16.13
C ASP A 38 6.20 -11.45 -15.51
N ASP A 39 5.76 -12.09 -14.43
CA ASP A 39 6.44 -13.30 -13.94
C ASP A 39 5.45 -14.24 -13.26
N VAL A 40 4.77 -15.02 -14.10
CA VAL A 40 4.04 -16.23 -13.70
C VAL A 40 4.73 -17.45 -14.34
N ILE A 41 5.53 -18.13 -13.50
CA ILE A 41 5.84 -19.58 -13.51
C ILE A 41 6.82 -20.10 -14.58
N GLY A 42 7.95 -20.61 -14.11
CA GLY A 42 8.63 -21.75 -14.75
C GLY A 42 10.15 -21.67 -14.83
N GLY A 43 10.84 -21.64 -13.70
CA GLY A 43 12.29 -21.85 -13.67
C GLY A 43 12.68 -22.62 -12.42
N GLU A 44 13.15 -23.86 -12.58
CA GLU A 44 13.93 -24.58 -11.57
C GLU A 44 15.24 -23.81 -11.35
N GLY A 45 15.16 -22.74 -10.58
CA GLY A 45 16.31 -21.97 -10.12
C GLY A 45 16.74 -22.53 -8.79
N GLU A 46 17.90 -23.19 -8.79
CA GLU A 46 18.62 -23.69 -7.61
C GLU A 46 18.42 -22.77 -6.40
N ASP A 47 17.76 -23.27 -5.36
CA ASP A 47 17.74 -22.69 -4.03
C ASP A 47 19.20 -22.65 -3.54
N LYS A 48 19.90 -21.56 -3.87
CA LYS A 48 21.14 -21.20 -3.20
C LYS A 48 20.73 -20.78 -1.80
N GLU A 49 20.67 -21.78 -0.92
CA GLU A 49 20.71 -21.65 0.53
C GLU A 49 21.92 -20.77 0.87
N GLN A 50 21.71 -19.45 0.86
CA GLN A 50 22.72 -18.51 1.32
C GLN A 50 22.73 -18.62 2.84
N GLU A 51 23.62 -19.49 3.29
CA GLU A 51 24.14 -19.61 4.63
C GLU A 51 24.20 -18.22 5.28
N LYS A 52 23.35 -18.00 6.29
CA LYS A 52 23.19 -16.73 7.01
C LYS A 52 24.46 -16.40 7.80
N THR A 53 25.54 -16.01 7.13
CA THR A 53 26.54 -15.17 7.75
C THR A 53 25.88 -13.83 7.98
N LYS A 54 25.42 -13.61 9.21
CA LYS A 54 24.74 -12.41 9.68
C LYS A 54 25.69 -11.22 9.50
N ARG A 55 25.75 -10.65 8.29
CA ARG A 55 26.42 -9.38 8.03
C ARG A 55 25.87 -8.38 9.04
N GLU A 56 26.75 -7.62 9.69
CA GLU A 56 26.34 -6.63 10.67
C GLU A 56 25.39 -5.63 10.01
N ARG A 57 24.09 -5.77 10.31
CA ARG A 57 23.04 -4.88 9.82
C ARG A 57 23.20 -3.52 10.50
N LYS A 58 23.20 -2.45 9.70
CA LYS A 58 23.37 -1.06 10.16
C LYS A 58 22.03 -0.41 10.48
N THR A 59 20.93 -0.85 9.86
CA THR A 59 19.62 -0.21 10.05
C THR A 59 19.00 -0.53 11.42
N THR A 60 18.01 0.28 11.82
CA THR A 60 17.39 0.22 13.14
C THR A 60 16.63 -1.09 13.39
N LYS A 61 16.64 -1.62 14.63
CA LYS A 61 15.83 -2.81 14.98
C LYS A 61 14.34 -2.50 15.15
N TYR A 62 13.96 -1.22 15.12
CA TYR A 62 12.59 -0.79 15.26
C TYR A 62 11.89 -0.79 13.90
N MET A 63 10.64 -1.20 13.90
CA MET A 63 9.76 -1.05 12.75
C MET A 63 9.39 0.43 12.59
N THR A 64 9.60 0.97 11.39
CA THR A 64 9.19 2.35 11.11
C THR A 64 7.67 2.44 10.96
N LYS A 65 7.11 3.64 11.17
CA LYS A 65 5.68 3.88 10.96
C LYS A 65 5.22 3.56 9.52
N TYR A 66 6.11 3.74 8.53
CA TYR A 66 5.84 3.47 7.12
C TYR A 66 5.77 1.98 6.84
N GLU A 67 6.72 1.22 7.37
CA GLU A 67 6.74 -0.25 7.30
C GLU A 67 5.49 -0.84 7.93
N ARG A 68 5.16 -0.40 9.16
CA ARG A 68 3.96 -0.83 9.87
C ARG A 68 2.70 -0.57 9.06
N ALA A 69 2.54 0.65 8.52
CA ALA A 69 1.37 1.00 7.72
C ALA A 69 1.27 0.12 6.45
N ARG A 70 2.39 -0.09 5.75
CA ARG A 70 2.44 -0.92 4.54
C ARG A 70 2.12 -2.38 4.84
N ILE A 71 2.71 -2.96 5.89
CA ILE A 71 2.46 -4.35 6.30
C ILE A 71 1.00 -4.55 6.65
N LEU A 72 0.42 -3.66 7.47
CA LEU A 72 -0.99 -3.75 7.84
C LEU A 72 -1.90 -3.61 6.61
N GLY A 73 -1.62 -2.66 5.71
CA GLY A 73 -2.40 -2.47 4.49
C GLY A 73 -2.34 -3.68 3.56
N THR A 74 -1.14 -4.17 3.23
CA THR A 74 -0.96 -5.35 2.38
C THR A 74 -1.58 -6.59 3.01
N ARG A 75 -1.43 -6.78 4.32
CA ARG A 75 -1.98 -7.95 4.99
C ARG A 75 -3.50 -7.90 5.09
N ALA A 76 -4.07 -6.74 5.42
CA ALA A 76 -5.52 -6.54 5.42
C ALA A 76 -6.12 -6.79 4.03
N LEU A 77 -5.43 -6.34 2.96
CA LEU A 77 -5.84 -6.64 1.59
C LEU A 77 -5.86 -8.14 1.32
N GLN A 78 -4.80 -8.87 1.68
CA GLN A 78 -4.77 -10.34 1.53
C GLN A 78 -5.93 -11.01 2.27
N ILE A 79 -6.21 -10.61 3.52
CA ILE A 79 -7.33 -11.14 4.31
C ILE A 79 -8.67 -10.85 3.63
N SER A 80 -8.84 -9.64 3.07
CA SER A 80 -10.05 -9.27 2.33
C SER A 80 -10.27 -10.13 1.08
N MET A 81 -9.17 -10.62 0.47
CA MET A 81 -9.16 -11.57 -0.63
C MET A 81 -9.21 -13.04 -0.15
N ASN A 82 -9.74 -13.27 1.06
CA ASN A 82 -9.89 -14.58 1.69
C ASN A 82 -8.58 -15.37 1.86
N ALA A 83 -7.43 -14.70 1.99
CA ALA A 83 -6.19 -15.38 2.33
C ALA A 83 -6.25 -16.02 3.72
N PRO A 84 -5.50 -17.11 3.97
CA PRO A 84 -5.48 -17.78 5.27
C PRO A 84 -4.99 -16.85 6.40
N VAL A 85 -5.75 -16.81 7.49
CA VAL A 85 -5.42 -16.05 8.71
C VAL A 85 -4.58 -16.93 9.65
N MET A 86 -3.52 -16.36 10.23
CA MET A 86 -2.52 -17.05 11.06
C MET A 86 -2.80 -16.99 12.57
N VAL A 87 -3.88 -16.32 12.96
CA VAL A 87 -4.35 -16.15 14.35
C VAL A 87 -5.80 -16.59 14.48
N GLU A 88 -6.20 -16.94 15.70
CA GLU A 88 -7.59 -17.27 16.00
C GLU A 88 -8.46 -16.02 15.98
N LEU A 89 -9.61 -16.11 15.31
CA LEU A 89 -10.62 -15.06 15.24
C LEU A 89 -11.58 -15.23 16.43
N GLU A 90 -11.78 -14.17 17.20
CA GLU A 90 -12.68 -14.04 18.35
C GLU A 90 -13.92 -13.19 18.03
N GLY A 91 -14.28 -13.12 16.74
CA GLY A 91 -15.40 -12.32 16.24
C GLY A 91 -14.99 -11.05 15.50
N GLU A 92 -13.69 -10.84 15.25
CA GLU A 92 -13.23 -9.78 14.37
C GLU A 92 -13.68 -10.05 12.92
N THR A 93 -14.38 -9.08 12.33
CA THR A 93 -14.85 -9.14 10.94
C THR A 93 -14.07 -8.18 10.04
N ASP A 94 -13.46 -7.15 10.61
CA ASP A 94 -12.66 -6.17 9.87
C ASP A 94 -11.27 -6.71 9.53
N PRO A 95 -10.88 -6.75 8.23
CA PRO A 95 -9.57 -7.26 7.81
C PRO A 95 -8.39 -6.51 8.45
N LEU A 96 -8.55 -5.21 8.73
CA LEU A 96 -7.49 -4.41 9.34
C LEU A 96 -7.30 -4.76 10.83
N GLU A 97 -8.38 -4.96 11.57
CA GLU A 97 -8.32 -5.47 12.95
C GLU A 97 -7.64 -6.84 13.02
N ILE A 98 -7.98 -7.75 12.10
CA ILE A 98 -7.34 -9.07 12.01
C ILE A 98 -5.84 -8.94 11.72
N ALA A 99 -5.45 -8.10 10.74
CA ALA A 99 -4.04 -7.85 10.43
C ALA A 99 -3.29 -7.23 11.63
N MET A 100 -3.94 -6.34 12.40
CA MET A 100 -3.36 -5.79 13.63
C MET A 100 -3.16 -6.86 14.69
N LYS A 101 -4.10 -7.82 14.82
CA LYS A 101 -3.98 -8.97 15.73
C LYS A 101 -2.81 -9.88 15.32
N GLU A 102 -2.66 -10.16 14.03
CA GLU A 102 -1.53 -10.93 13.50
C GLU A 102 -0.18 -10.24 13.70
N LEU A 103 -0.10 -8.92 13.50
CA LEU A 103 1.13 -8.15 13.72
C LEU A 103 1.54 -8.19 15.20
N ARG A 104 0.58 -8.06 16.12
CA ARG A 104 0.84 -8.17 17.57
C ARG A 104 1.30 -9.57 17.98
N ALA A 105 0.75 -10.60 17.36
CA ALA A 105 1.17 -11.99 17.55
C ALA A 105 2.48 -12.33 16.82
N ARG A 106 3.05 -11.40 16.03
CA ARG A 106 4.23 -11.59 15.16
C ARG A 106 4.09 -12.80 14.22
N LYS A 107 2.89 -12.99 13.69
CA LYS A 107 2.54 -14.12 12.80
C LYS A 107 2.46 -13.75 11.33
N ILE A 108 2.74 -12.50 10.96
CA ILE A 108 2.75 -12.06 9.56
C ILE A 108 4.00 -12.59 8.86
N PRO A 109 3.87 -13.42 7.81
CA PRO A 109 5.01 -14.06 7.13
C PRO A 109 5.65 -13.14 6.09
N PHE A 110 6.00 -11.91 6.46
CA PHE A 110 6.63 -10.94 5.56
C PHE A 110 8.10 -10.68 5.94
N THR A 111 8.89 -10.37 4.93
CA THR A 111 10.25 -9.85 5.07
C THR A 111 10.31 -8.45 4.46
N ILE A 112 10.85 -7.50 5.20
CA ILE A 112 11.09 -6.13 4.76
C ILE A 112 12.49 -6.04 4.18
N ARG A 113 12.58 -5.66 2.91
CA ARG A 113 13.85 -5.28 2.28
C ARG A 113 14.08 -3.79 2.42
N ARG A 114 15.11 -3.40 3.18
CA ARG A 114 15.52 -1.99 3.37
C ARG A 114 16.68 -1.67 2.44
N TYR A 115 16.44 -0.79 1.48
CA TYR A 115 17.48 -0.30 0.58
C TYR A 115 18.29 0.81 1.25
N LEU A 116 19.60 0.73 1.10
CA LEU A 116 20.56 1.74 1.51
C LEU A 116 20.85 2.69 0.34
N PRO A 117 21.36 3.91 0.61
CA PRO A 117 21.67 4.89 -0.45
C PRO A 117 22.73 4.42 -1.45
N ASP A 118 23.53 3.42 -1.10
CA ASP A 118 24.54 2.80 -1.96
C ASP A 118 23.95 1.72 -2.89
N GLY A 119 22.63 1.49 -2.84
CA GLY A 119 21.92 0.47 -3.62
C GLY A 119 21.96 -0.92 -2.99
N SER A 120 22.74 -1.13 -1.92
CA SER A 120 22.69 -2.39 -1.16
C SER A 120 21.40 -2.50 -0.35
N TYR A 121 21.08 -3.70 0.17
CA TYR A 121 19.87 -3.90 0.95
C TYR A 121 20.08 -4.81 2.16
N GLU A 122 19.22 -4.63 3.16
CA GLU A 122 19.12 -5.46 4.35
C GLU A 122 17.71 -6.07 4.43
N ASP A 123 17.64 -7.40 4.50
CA ASP A 123 16.38 -8.12 4.68
C ASP A 123 16.10 -8.34 6.18
N TRP A 124 14.94 -7.86 6.64
CA TRP A 124 14.45 -7.91 8.02
C TRP A 124 13.13 -8.66 8.11
N GLY A 125 13.07 -9.71 8.93
CA GLY A 125 11.80 -10.37 9.24
C GLY A 125 10.85 -9.44 10.02
N VAL A 126 9.56 -9.48 9.72
CA VAL A 126 8.57 -8.73 10.50
C VAL A 126 8.49 -9.22 11.95
N ASP A 127 8.80 -10.49 12.19
CA ASP A 127 8.86 -11.14 13.50
C ASP A 127 10.02 -10.67 14.39
N GLU A 128 11.13 -10.22 13.79
CA GLU A 128 12.32 -9.75 14.51
C GLU A 128 12.30 -8.24 14.81
N LEU A 129 11.44 -7.46 14.12
CA LEU A 129 11.35 -6.02 14.31
C LEU A 129 10.56 -5.64 15.55
N ILE A 130 11.04 -4.61 16.26
CA ILE A 130 10.38 -4.07 17.45
C ILE A 130 9.30 -3.07 17.01
N VAL A 131 8.05 -3.37 17.33
CA VAL A 131 6.91 -2.49 17.05
C VAL A 131 6.63 -1.61 18.28
N GLU A 132 6.73 -0.29 18.13
CA GLU A 132 6.24 0.64 19.15
C GLU A 132 4.74 0.87 18.97
N ASP A 133 3.93 0.33 19.88
CA ASP A 133 2.50 0.66 20.00
C ASP A 133 2.35 1.90 20.90
N SER A 134 2.69 3.07 20.35
CA SER A 134 2.64 4.35 21.07
C SER A 134 1.23 4.90 21.24
N TRP A 135 0.23 4.37 20.55
CA TRP A 135 -1.14 4.93 20.53
C TRP A 135 -1.94 4.61 21.80
N LYS A 136 -1.63 3.50 22.49
CA LYS A 136 -2.34 3.13 23.73
C LYS A 136 -2.03 4.02 24.93
N ARG A 137 -0.96 4.83 24.88
CA ARG A 137 -0.59 5.70 26.01
C ARG A 137 -1.43 6.98 26.12
N GLN A 138 -2.14 7.38 25.08
CA GLN A 138 -2.82 8.69 25.03
C GLN A 138 -4.33 8.64 25.35
N VAL A 139 -4.96 7.46 25.39
CA VAL A 139 -6.42 7.31 25.52
C VAL A 139 -6.89 6.65 26.83
N GLY A 140 -5.98 6.45 27.79
CA GLY A 140 -6.33 6.02 29.14
C GLY A 140 -6.71 7.22 30.01
N GLY A 141 -7.94 7.70 29.84
CA GLY A 141 -8.64 8.51 30.84
C GLY A 141 -9.94 7.80 31.15
N ASP A 142 -10.08 7.32 32.39
CA ASP A 142 -11.32 6.77 32.96
C ASP A 142 -12.53 7.71 32.76
#